data_AF-A0A661WYZ0-F1
#
_entry.id   AF-A0A661WYZ0-F1
#
_cell.length_a   1.000
_cell.length_b   1.000
_cell.length_c   1.000
_cell.angle_alpha   90.00
_cell.angle_beta   90.00
_cell.angle_gamma   90.00
#
_symmetry.space_group_name_H-M   'P 1'
#
loop_
_entity.id
_entity.type
_entity.pdbx_description
1 polymer ?
#
loop_
_entity_poly.entity_id
_entity_poly.type
_entity_poly.pdbx_seq_one_letter_code
_entity_poly.pdbx_strand_id
1 'polypeptide(L)' 'LLTDFNVDNETVMVAPANGFYSTPGLGKDEVRIAYVLNVEDIKKSMDILAEALQKYPGRTN' A
#
# COMPACT_ATOMS: atom_id res chain seq x y z
N LEU A 1 -6.36 -4.43 -1.90
CA LEU A 1 -5.45 -3.93 -2.96
C LEU A 1 -5.24 -4.98 -4.04
N LEU A 2 -4.51 -6.08 -3.76
CA LEU A 2 -4.13 -7.07 -4.78
C LEU A 2 -5.29 -7.79 -5.49
N THR A 3 -6.39 -8.02 -4.80
CA THR A 3 -7.55 -8.78 -5.31
C THR A 3 -8.59 -7.89 -5.98
N ASP A 4 -8.84 -6.71 -5.41
CA ASP A 4 -10.04 -5.91 -5.70
C ASP A 4 -9.73 -4.53 -6.27
N PHE A 5 -8.46 -4.18 -6.45
CA PHE A 5 -8.06 -2.86 -6.93
C PHE A 5 -6.93 -2.93 -7.95
N ASN A 6 -7.16 -2.33 -9.11
CA ASN A 6 -6.14 -2.09 -10.12
C ASN A 6 -6.41 -0.76 -10.83
N VAL A 7 -5.35 -0.20 -11.41
CA VAL A 7 -5.39 0.93 -12.35
C VAL A 7 -4.67 0.44 -13.60
N ASP A 8 -5.33 0.52 -14.76
CA ASP A 8 -4.79 0.05 -16.04
C ASP A 8 -4.26 -1.40 -16.02
N ASN A 9 -4.99 -2.31 -15.34
CA ASN A 9 -4.61 -3.70 -15.09
C ASN A 9 -3.35 -3.90 -14.23
N GLU A 10 -2.89 -2.87 -13.53
CA GLU A 10 -1.76 -2.95 -12.60
C GLU A 10 -2.19 -2.68 -11.16
N THR A 11 -1.47 -3.27 -10.21
CA THR A 11 -1.72 -3.12 -8.78
C THR A 11 -0.40 -3.13 -8.01
N VAL A 12 -0.46 -2.80 -6.73
CA VAL A 12 0.72 -2.71 -5.86
C VAL A 12 0.64 -3.71 -4.72
N MET A 13 1.76 -4.37 -4.42
CA MET A 13 1.89 -5.21 -3.23
C MET A 13 2.53 -4.40 -2.11
N VAL A 14 1.94 -4.46 -0.92
CA VAL A 14 2.51 -3.88 0.31
C VAL A 14 2.55 -4.94 1.42
N ALA A 15 3.51 -4.82 2.32
CA ALA A 15 3.63 -5.71 3.48
C ALA A 15 2.95 -5.07 4.71
N PRO A 16 1.95 -5.70 5.34
CA PRO A 16 1.35 -5.21 6.58
C PRO A 16 2.38 -5.05 7.70
N ALA A 17 2.35 -3.94 8.44
CA ALA A 17 3.34 -3.64 9.47
C ALA A 17 3.10 -4.43 10.78
N ASN A 18 1.88 -4.89 11.04
CA ASN A 18 1.53 -5.64 12.25
C ASN A 18 2.41 -6.88 12.48
N GLY A 19 2.92 -7.53 11.42
CA GLY A 19 3.84 -8.66 11.52
C GLY A 19 5.25 -8.30 11.99
N PHE A 20 5.59 -7.01 12.06
CA PHE A 20 6.91 -6.51 12.48
C PHE A 20 6.97 -6.11 13.97
N TYR A 21 5.82 -6.01 14.64
CA TYR A 21 5.75 -5.63 16.05
C TYR A 21 5.48 -6.86 16.92
N SER A 22 6.29 -7.04 17.96
CA SER A 22 6.02 -8.03 19.02
C SER A 22 4.93 -7.56 19.98
N THR A 23 4.70 -6.25 20.08
CA THR A 23 3.69 -5.66 20.96
C THR A 23 2.29 -5.80 20.36
N PRO A 24 1.34 -6.43 21.05
CA PRO A 24 -0.02 -6.59 20.55
C PRO A 24 -0.69 -5.25 20.24
N GLY A 25 -1.30 -5.18 19.06
CA GLY A 25 -2.11 -4.04 18.63
C GLY A 25 -1.37 -2.92 17.90
N LEU A 26 -0.04 -2.98 17.78
CA LEU A 26 0.74 -2.06 16.96
C LEU A 26 0.70 -2.44 15.48
N GLY A 27 0.94 -1.45 14.60
CA GLY A 27 1.04 -1.65 13.15
C GLY A 27 -0.27 -2.01 12.45
N LYS A 28 -1.44 -1.75 13.07
CA LYS A 28 -2.76 -2.05 12.49
C LYS A 28 -3.06 -1.27 11.21
N ASP A 29 -2.70 0.01 11.20
CA ASP A 29 -2.98 0.94 10.10
C ASP A 29 -1.69 1.37 9.38
N GLU A 30 -0.64 0.55 9.50
CA GLU A 30 0.69 0.81 8.96
C GLU A 30 1.09 -0.28 7.97
N VAL A 31 1.89 0.09 6.98
CA VAL A 31 2.47 -0.81 5.98
C VAL A 31 3.93 -0.48 5.74
N ARG A 32 4.69 -1.44 5.23
CA ARG A 32 6.10 -1.27 4.86
C ARG A 32 6.26 -1.30 3.34
N ILE A 33 7.01 -0.32 2.83
CA ILE A 33 7.38 -0.19 1.41
C ILE A 33 8.88 -0.41 1.26
N ALA A 34 9.30 -1.17 0.26
CA ALA A 34 10.69 -1.42 -0.06
C ALA A 34 11.06 -0.76 -1.40
N TYR A 35 12.10 0.08 -1.41
CA TYR A 35 12.62 0.74 -2.61
C TYR A 35 13.58 -0.19 -3.37
N VAL A 36 13.02 -1.23 -3.99
CA VAL A 36 13.77 -2.30 -4.69
C VAL A 36 13.47 -2.37 -6.19
N LEU A 37 12.64 -1.47 -6.70
CA LEU A 37 12.30 -1.35 -8.11
C LEU A 37 13.06 -0.17 -8.76
N ASN A 38 13.00 -0.08 -10.08
CA ASN A 38 13.50 1.11 -10.78
C ASN A 38 12.61 2.33 -10.48
N VAL A 39 13.10 3.51 -10.81
CA VAL A 39 12.45 4.79 -10.48
C VAL A 39 11.06 4.91 -11.12
N GLU A 40 10.88 4.44 -12.35
CA GLU A 40 9.61 4.59 -13.06
C GLU A 40 8.54 3.67 -12.48
N ASP A 41 8.89 2.43 -12.14
CA ASP A 41 7.99 1.49 -11.47
C ASP A 41 7.61 1.98 -10.07
N ILE A 42 8.53 2.63 -9.34
CA ILE A 42 8.23 3.25 -8.04
C ILE A 42 7.21 4.37 -8.22
N LYS A 43 7.41 5.28 -9.18
CA LYS A 43 6.46 6.38 -9.43
C LYS A 43 5.07 5.84 -9.73
N LYS A 44 4.98 4.89 -10.67
CA LYS A 44 3.70 4.27 -11.03
C LYS A 44 3.04 3.55 -9.85
N SER A 45 3.83 2.85 -9.05
CA SER A 45 3.32 2.22 -7.81
C SER A 45 2.79 3.25 -6.82
N MET A 46 3.42 4.41 -6.68
CA MET A 46 2.95 5.47 -5.79
C MET A 46 1.67 6.13 -6.32
N ASP A 47 1.52 6.30 -7.63
CA ASP A 47 0.29 6.81 -8.24
C ASP A 47 -0.89 5.86 -7.99
N ILE A 48 -0.70 4.56 -8.24
CA ILE A 48 -1.71 3.52 -7.96
C ILE A 48 -2.08 3.53 -6.47
N LEU A 49 -1.10 3.62 -5.57
CA LEU A 49 -1.35 3.66 -4.13
C LEU A 49 -2.12 4.93 -3.71
N ALA A 50 -1.79 6.08 -4.29
CA ALA A 50 -2.50 7.33 -4.03
C ALA A 50 -3.98 7.24 -4.45
N GLU A 51 -4.26 6.69 -5.62
CA GLU A 51 -5.63 6.42 -6.08
C GLU A 51 -6.37 5.41 -5.19
N ALA A 52 -5.69 4.34 -4.78
CA ALA A 52 -6.26 3.34 -3.88
C ALA A 52 -6.68 3.99 -2.54
N LEU A 53 -5.83 4.86 -1.98
CA LEU A 53 -6.09 5.57 -0.73
C LEU A 53 -7.27 6.55 -0.85
N GLN A 54 -7.58 7.08 -2.04
CA GLN A 54 -8.76 7.93 -2.25
C GLN A 54 -10.06 7.14 -2.15
N LYS A 55 -10.05 5.89 -2.60
CA LYS A 55 -11.22 4.98 -2.57
C LYS A 55 -11.27 4.13 -1.30
N TYR A 56 -10.25 4.23 -0.43
CA TYR A 56 -10.15 3.39 0.75
C TYR A 56 -11.27 3.70 1.75
N PRO A 57 -12.04 2.69 2.19
CA PRO A 57 -13.13 2.91 3.12
C PRO A 57 -12.59 3.43 4.46
N GLY A 58 -13.26 4.45 5.01
CA GLY A 58 -12.84 5.07 6.27
C GLY A 58 -11.71 6.11 6.14
N ARG A 59 -11.37 6.55 4.93
CA ARG A 59 -10.48 7.71 4.72
C ARG A 59 -11.05 8.94 5.45
N THR A 60 -10.28 9.48 6.40
CA THR A 60 -10.54 10.75 7.06
C THR A 60 -9.60 11.82 6.51
N ASN A 61 -10.10 13.05 6.33
CA ASN A 61 -9.31 14.20 5.85
C ASN A 61 -8.43 14.79 6.94
#